data_AF-A0A7I7UU13-F1
#
_entry.id   AF-A0A7I7UU13-F1
#
_cell.length_a   1.000
_cell.length_b   1.000
_cell.length_c   1.000
_cell.angle_alpha   90.00
_cell.angle_beta   90.00
_cell.angle_gamma   90.00
#
_symmetry.space_group_name_H-M   'P 1'
#
loop_
_entity.id
_entity.type
_entity.pdbx_description
1 polymer ?
#
loop_
_entity_poly.entity_id
_entity_poly.type
_entity_poly.pdbx_seq_one_letter_code
_entity_poly.pdbx_strand_id
1 'polypeptide(L)'
;MLADTGGLVVTDDGRRVLVIDRGTGPLAVLAFVLGVLTLVIGGFGAVALVTGTPSQALGAAFVAAGAVLAASAFVVVRRIRRNRRRPLHECRPVAVIDRKLGLFSYRGGAIVQLDQVRFARRLQIGSSSPKLVAVTPGGTKVLKRGNPFDGGVGGVDAVLTAIAQGRPEIRDIT
;
A
#
# COMPACT_ATOMS: atom_id res chain seq x y z
N MET A 1 -13.84 5.49 10.97
CA MET A 1 -12.71 5.22 10.05
C MET A 1 -12.17 6.56 9.60
N LEU A 2 -10.89 6.82 9.82
CA LEU A 2 -10.28 8.17 9.72
C LEU A 2 -9.55 8.42 8.40
N ALA A 3 -8.95 7.39 7.82
CA ALA A 3 -8.32 7.46 6.51
C ALA A 3 -8.21 6.06 5.88
N ASP A 4 -8.42 5.95 4.56
CA ASP A 4 -8.10 4.77 3.75
C ASP A 4 -7.28 5.20 2.55
N THR A 5 -5.98 4.95 2.59
CA THR A 5 -5.10 5.25 1.45
C THR A 5 -4.24 4.05 1.12
N GLY A 6 -4.47 3.51 -0.07
CA GLY A 6 -3.65 2.46 -0.67
C GLY A 6 -3.37 1.24 0.20
N GLY A 7 -4.35 0.85 1.01
CA GLY A 7 -4.25 -0.28 1.94
C GLY A 7 -3.75 0.10 3.33
N LEU A 8 -3.40 1.36 3.58
CA LEU A 8 -3.26 1.91 4.92
C LEU A 8 -4.64 2.34 5.42
N VAL A 9 -5.10 1.75 6.52
CA VAL A 9 -6.33 2.14 7.18
C VAL A 9 -6.01 2.68 8.56
N VAL A 10 -6.51 3.87 8.85
CA VAL A 10 -6.53 4.42 10.20
C VAL A 10 -7.96 4.30 10.72
N THR A 11 -8.14 3.51 11.77
CA THR A 11 -9.44 3.37 12.44
C THR A 11 -9.38 3.94 13.84
N ASP A 12 -10.50 4.46 14.30
CA ASP A 12 -10.67 5.00 15.64
C ASP A 12 -11.68 4.14 16.41
N ASP A 13 -11.28 3.73 17.61
CA ASP A 13 -12.08 2.98 18.58
C ASP A 13 -12.44 3.87 19.81
N GLY A 14 -12.39 5.20 19.64
CA GLY A 14 -12.64 6.21 20.67
C GLY A 14 -11.47 6.37 21.65
N ARG A 15 -10.99 5.29 22.24
CA ARG A 15 -9.78 5.32 23.10
C ARG A 15 -8.50 5.19 22.28
N ARG A 16 -8.52 4.32 21.28
CA ARG A 16 -7.33 3.92 20.53
C ARG A 16 -7.49 4.22 19.05
N VAL A 17 -6.41 4.73 18.45
CA VAL A 17 -6.31 4.85 17.00
C VAL A 17 -5.39 3.74 16.50
N LEU A 18 -5.92 2.88 15.63
CA LEU A 18 -5.19 1.75 15.05
C LEU A 18 -4.75 2.10 13.64
N VAL A 19 -3.46 1.93 13.37
CA VAL A 19 -2.86 2.08 12.04
C VAL A 19 -2.61 0.68 11.47
N ILE A 20 -3.35 0.33 10.43
CA ILE A 20 -3.35 -1.00 9.82
C ILE A 20 -2.80 -0.89 8.40
N ASP A 21 -1.73 -1.59 8.09
CA ASP A 21 -1.25 -1.74 6.71
C ASP A 21 -1.66 -3.13 6.17
N ARG A 22 -2.48 -3.14 5.11
CA ARG A 22 -2.94 -4.34 4.41
C ARG A 22 -1.87 -4.94 3.47
N GLY A 23 -0.69 -4.32 3.38
CA GLY A 23 0.46 -4.87 2.67
C GLY A 23 0.26 -5.02 1.16
N THR A 24 -0.52 -4.13 0.54
CA THR A 24 -0.88 -4.22 -0.88
C THR A 24 0.19 -3.69 -1.84
N GLY A 25 1.19 -2.97 -1.34
CA GLY A 25 2.24 -2.33 -2.16
C GLY A 25 2.97 -3.31 -3.09
N PRO A 26 3.70 -4.32 -2.59
CA PRO A 26 4.45 -5.24 -3.45
C PRO A 26 3.58 -5.96 -4.48
N LEU A 27 2.34 -6.30 -4.11
CA LEU A 27 1.37 -6.92 -5.00
C LEU A 27 0.92 -5.95 -6.11
N ALA A 28 0.76 -4.66 -5.80
CA ALA A 28 0.38 -3.65 -6.79
C ALA A 28 1.49 -3.43 -7.84
N VAL A 29 2.76 -3.42 -7.44
CA VAL A 29 3.90 -3.38 -8.41
C VAL A 29 3.86 -4.61 -9.32
N LEU A 30 3.72 -5.80 -8.73
CA LEU A 30 3.68 -7.05 -9.47
C LEU A 30 2.52 -7.08 -10.47
N ALA A 31 1.32 -6.63 -10.06
CA ALA A 31 0.16 -6.54 -10.94
C ALA A 31 0.41 -5.58 -12.11
N PHE A 32 1.05 -4.43 -11.87
CA PHE A 32 1.38 -3.47 -12.91
C PHE A 32 2.38 -4.06 -13.92
N VAL A 33 3.49 -4.63 -13.44
CA VAL A 33 4.52 -5.23 -14.31
C VAL A 33 3.94 -6.38 -15.15
N LEU A 34 3.15 -7.27 -14.54
CA LEU A 34 2.49 -8.35 -15.27
C LEU A 34 1.50 -7.81 -16.31
N GLY A 35 0.78 -6.73 -16.00
CA GLY A 35 -0.12 -6.07 -16.94
C GLY A 35 0.61 -5.50 -18.16
N VAL A 36 1.72 -4.79 -17.94
CA VAL A 36 2.55 -4.25 -19.04
C VAL A 36 3.14 -5.38 -19.89
N LEU A 37 3.70 -6.41 -19.26
CA LEU A 37 4.25 -7.56 -19.98
C LEU A 37 3.16 -8.30 -20.78
N THR A 38 1.97 -8.47 -20.22
CA THR A 38 0.81 -9.06 -20.92
C THR A 38 0.46 -8.24 -22.17
N LEU A 39 0.39 -6.92 -22.05
CA LEU A 39 0.07 -6.02 -23.16
C LEU A 39 1.13 -6.09 -24.27
N VAL A 40 2.41 -6.05 -23.90
CA VAL A 40 3.52 -6.10 -24.86
C VAL A 40 3.57 -7.47 -25.53
N ILE A 41 3.71 -8.54 -24.75
CA ILE A 41 3.91 -9.90 -25.28
C ILE A 41 2.66 -10.39 -26.00
N GLY A 42 1.49 -10.23 -25.38
CA GLY A 42 0.21 -10.62 -25.99
C GLY A 42 -0.17 -9.76 -27.18
N GLY A 43 0.07 -8.44 -27.12
CA GLY A 43 -0.22 -7.51 -28.21
C GLY A 43 0.64 -7.77 -29.43
N PHE A 44 1.96 -7.87 -29.28
CA PHE A 44 2.85 -8.21 -30.38
C PHE A 44 2.59 -9.62 -30.92
N GLY A 45 2.29 -10.59 -30.04
CA GLY A 45 1.91 -11.93 -30.45
C GLY A 45 0.64 -11.95 -31.31
N ALA A 46 -0.39 -11.20 -30.91
CA ALA A 46 -1.65 -11.09 -31.65
C ALA A 46 -1.43 -10.44 -33.02
N VAL A 47 -0.63 -9.37 -33.09
CA VAL A 47 -0.26 -8.75 -34.38
C VAL A 47 0.46 -9.76 -35.27
N ALA A 48 1.50 -10.44 -34.76
CA ALA A 48 2.26 -11.43 -35.54
C ALA A 48 1.40 -12.62 -36.01
N LEU A 49 0.40 -13.03 -35.22
CA LEU A 49 -0.58 -14.05 -35.60
C LEU A 49 -1.44 -13.60 -36.78
N VAL A 50 -1.91 -12.35 -36.76
CA VAL A 50 -2.79 -11.78 -37.79
C VAL A 50 -2.02 -11.44 -39.06
N THR A 51 -0.84 -10.82 -38.94
CA THR A 51 -0.03 -10.38 -40.08
C THR A 51 0.85 -11.50 -40.65
N GLY A 52 1.02 -12.59 -39.91
CA GLY A 52 1.93 -13.68 -40.27
C GLY A 52 3.42 -13.30 -40.24
N THR A 53 3.75 -12.08 -39.80
CA THR A 53 5.12 -11.55 -39.74
C THR A 53 5.55 -11.41 -38.28
N PRO A 54 6.68 -12.02 -37.85
CA PRO A 54 7.63 -12.83 -38.61
C PRO A 54 7.23 -14.30 -38.84
N SER A 55 6.35 -14.89 -38.02
CA SER A 55 5.70 -16.18 -38.30
C SER A 55 4.47 -16.38 -37.40
N GLN A 56 3.46 -17.11 -37.91
CA GLN A 56 2.24 -17.39 -37.17
C GLN A 56 2.46 -18.29 -35.94
N ALA A 57 3.36 -19.28 -36.07
CA ALA A 57 3.70 -20.18 -34.95
C ALA A 57 4.35 -19.41 -33.79
N LEU A 58 5.24 -18.46 -34.12
CA LEU A 58 5.83 -17.59 -33.11
C LEU A 58 4.77 -16.67 -32.51
N GLY A 59 3.91 -16.05 -33.32
CA GLY A 59 2.77 -15.26 -32.84
C GLY A 59 1.88 -16.04 -31.86
N ALA A 60 1.56 -17.31 -32.17
CA ALA A 60 0.79 -18.19 -31.29
C ALA A 60 1.49 -18.46 -29.96
N ALA A 61 2.81 -18.68 -29.98
CA ALA A 61 3.60 -18.84 -28.75
C ALA A 61 3.59 -17.58 -27.89
N PHE A 62 3.73 -16.39 -28.50
CA PHE A 62 3.65 -15.11 -27.79
C PHE A 62 2.26 -14.85 -27.20
N VAL A 63 1.18 -15.17 -27.91
CA VAL A 63 -0.18 -15.06 -27.37
C VAL A 63 -0.39 -16.02 -26.20
N ALA A 64 0.08 -17.27 -26.31
CA ALA A 64 0.01 -18.22 -25.21
C ALA A 64 0.77 -17.72 -23.97
N ALA A 65 1.99 -17.20 -24.15
CA ALA A 65 2.77 -16.57 -23.08
C ALA A 65 2.04 -15.36 -22.47
N GLY A 66 1.48 -14.49 -23.31
CA GLY A 66 0.66 -13.35 -22.88
C GLY A 66 -0.55 -13.79 -22.06
N ALA A 67 -1.23 -14.88 -22.44
CA ALA A 67 -2.37 -15.42 -21.69
C ALA A 67 -1.97 -15.94 -20.30
N VAL A 68 -0.82 -16.60 -20.17
CA VAL A 68 -0.27 -17.04 -18.87
C VAL A 68 0.05 -15.85 -17.97
N LEU A 69 0.64 -14.79 -18.53
CA LEU A 69 0.90 -13.53 -17.81
C LEU A 69 -0.40 -12.85 -17.37
N ALA A 70 -1.42 -12.83 -18.24
CA ALA A 70 -2.74 -12.29 -17.94
C ALA A 70 -3.42 -13.04 -16.78
N ALA A 71 -3.38 -14.37 -16.80
CA ALA A 71 -3.90 -15.22 -15.73
C ALA A 71 -3.17 -14.95 -14.40
N SER A 72 -1.85 -14.80 -14.46
CA SER A 72 -1.03 -14.44 -13.29
C SER A 72 -1.40 -13.07 -12.74
N ALA A 73 -1.54 -12.05 -13.60
CA ALA A 73 -1.99 -10.72 -13.21
C ALA A 73 -3.38 -10.76 -12.55
N PHE A 74 -4.31 -11.55 -13.10
CA PHE A 74 -5.65 -11.72 -12.55
C PHE A 74 -5.62 -12.33 -11.14
N VAL A 75 -4.78 -13.35 -10.90
CA VAL A 75 -4.61 -13.95 -9.57
C VAL A 75 -4.05 -12.93 -8.58
N VAL A 76 -3.04 -12.14 -8.98
CA VAL A 76 -2.46 -11.09 -8.13
C VAL A 76 -3.51 -10.01 -7.80
N VAL A 77 -4.26 -9.54 -8.80
CA VAL A 77 -5.35 -8.56 -8.59
C VAL A 77 -6.43 -9.13 -7.69
N ARG A 78 -6.82 -10.39 -7.86
CA ARG A 78 -7.78 -11.07 -6.98
C ARG A 78 -7.25 -11.16 -5.55
N ARG A 79 -5.95 -11.40 -5.37
CA ARG A 79 -5.30 -11.39 -4.04
C ARG A 79 -5.32 -10.00 -3.42
N ILE A 80 -5.03 -8.94 -4.18
CA ILE A 80 -5.13 -7.55 -3.72
C ILE A 80 -6.57 -7.25 -3.29
N ARG A 81 -7.57 -7.59 -4.12
CA ARG A 81 -9.00 -7.40 -3.80
C ARG A 81 -9.41 -8.17 -2.55
N ARG A 82 -8.96 -9.43 -2.40
CA ARG A 82 -9.21 -10.24 -1.20
C ARG A 82 -8.60 -9.61 0.04
N ASN A 83 -7.35 -9.13 -0.04
CA ASN A 83 -6.68 -8.47 1.07
C ASN A 83 -7.37 -7.14 1.46
N ARG A 84 -7.85 -6.37 0.48
CA ARG A 84 -8.63 -5.15 0.71
C ARG A 84 -9.98 -5.42 1.39
N ARG A 85 -10.59 -6.58 1.12
CA ARG A 85 -11.86 -7.01 1.73
C ARG A 85 -11.70 -7.69 3.10
N ARG A 86 -10.47 -7.88 3.61
CA ARG A 86 -10.29 -8.52 4.92
C ARG A 86 -10.87 -7.63 6.03
N PRO A 87 -11.61 -8.21 6.99
CA PRO A 87 -12.10 -7.47 8.14
C PRO A 87 -10.95 -6.85 8.93
N LEU A 88 -11.12 -5.60 9.36
CA LEU A 88 -10.07 -4.84 10.05
C LEU A 88 -9.63 -5.49 11.37
N HIS A 89 -10.52 -6.22 12.05
CA HIS A 89 -10.22 -6.93 13.30
C HIS A 89 -9.29 -8.14 13.11
N GLU A 90 -9.20 -8.70 11.90
CA GLU A 90 -8.24 -9.77 11.58
C GLU A 90 -6.85 -9.22 11.20
N CYS A 91 -6.75 -7.92 10.92
CA CYS A 91 -5.50 -7.30 10.50
C CYS A 91 -4.70 -6.86 11.73
N ARG A 92 -3.49 -7.40 11.88
CA ARG A 92 -2.58 -6.98 12.94
C ARG A 92 -2.18 -5.52 12.72
N PRO A 93 -2.45 -4.61 13.69
CA PRO A 93 -2.07 -3.21 13.54
C PRO A 93 -0.54 -3.08 13.48
N VAL A 94 -0.07 -2.18 12.61
CA VAL A 94 1.35 -1.82 12.50
C VAL A 94 1.73 -0.81 13.57
N ALA A 95 0.81 0.06 13.95
CA ALA A 95 0.96 0.94 15.10
C ALA A 95 -0.37 1.17 15.82
N VAL A 96 -0.29 1.50 17.10
CA VAL A 96 -1.42 1.80 17.97
C VAL A 96 -1.12 3.09 18.73
N ILE A 97 -2.05 4.02 18.73
CA ILE A 97 -2.03 5.23 19.56
C ILE A 97 -3.09 5.05 20.65
N ASP A 98 -2.72 5.04 21.93
CA ASP A 98 -3.65 5.08 23.06
C ASP A 98 -3.74 6.53 23.56
N ARG A 99 -4.83 7.22 23.23
CA ARG A 99 -5.02 8.63 23.57
C ARG A 99 -5.17 8.85 25.08
N LYS A 100 -5.76 7.87 25.78
CA LYS A 100 -5.97 7.96 27.23
C LYS A 100 -4.66 7.86 28.00
N LEU A 101 -3.75 7.02 27.52
CA LEU A 101 -2.43 6.85 28.14
C LEU A 101 -1.36 7.76 27.53
N GLY A 102 -1.65 8.45 26.42
CA GLY A 102 -0.66 9.24 25.68
C GLY A 102 0.48 8.37 25.16
N LEU A 103 0.18 7.15 24.69
CA LEU A 103 1.20 6.18 24.28
C LEU A 103 1.10 5.84 22.80
N PHE A 104 2.26 5.67 22.16
CA PHE A 104 2.42 5.14 20.83
C PHE A 104 3.15 3.79 20.89
N SER A 105 2.54 2.76 20.31
CA SER A 105 3.13 1.43 20.16
C SER A 105 3.34 1.09 18.69
N TYR A 106 4.51 0.54 18.36
CA TYR A 106 4.84 0.07 17.02
C TYR A 106 5.06 -1.45 17.01
N ARG A 107 4.63 -2.11 15.92
CA ARG A 107 4.78 -3.56 15.70
C ARG A 107 6.24 -3.97 15.88
N GLY A 108 6.52 -4.67 16.98
CA GLY A 108 7.89 -5.04 17.39
C GLY A 108 8.34 -4.50 18.75
N GLY A 109 7.47 -3.83 19.50
CA GLY A 109 7.62 -3.68 20.95
C GLY A 109 8.08 -2.31 21.45
N ALA A 110 8.32 -1.33 20.58
CA ALA A 110 8.61 0.02 21.03
C ALA A 110 7.30 0.70 21.50
N ILE A 111 7.21 0.96 22.81
CA ILE A 111 6.20 1.83 23.43
C ILE A 111 6.90 3.12 23.81
N VAL A 112 6.39 4.25 23.32
CA VAL A 112 6.93 5.59 23.58
C VAL A 112 5.78 6.55 23.89
N GLN A 113 6.09 7.65 24.60
CA GLN A 113 5.10 8.69 24.83
C GLN A 113 4.75 9.39 23.50
N LEU A 114 3.47 9.67 23.30
CA LEU A 114 2.91 10.17 22.05
C LEU A 114 3.41 11.57 21.69
N ASP A 115 3.66 12.42 22.69
CA ASP A 115 4.25 13.76 22.56
C ASP A 115 5.68 13.73 22.01
N GLN A 116 6.41 12.64 22.25
CA GLN A 116 7.75 12.41 21.72
C GLN A 116 7.74 11.81 20.30
N VAL A 117 6.57 11.53 19.73
CA VAL A 117 6.45 10.94 18.39
C VAL A 117 6.08 11.99 17.36
N ARG A 118 6.94 12.15 16.36
CA ARG A 118 6.64 12.97 15.18
C ARG A 118 6.35 12.09 13.97
N PHE A 119 5.16 12.21 13.40
CA PHE A 119 4.83 11.56 12.13
C PHE A 119 5.33 12.41 10.96
N ALA A 120 5.96 11.79 9.98
CA ALA A 120 6.48 12.50 8.82
C ALA A 120 6.46 11.62 7.57
N ARG A 121 6.34 12.27 6.41
CA ARG A 121 6.68 11.69 5.11
C ARG A 121 8.17 11.89 4.85
N ARG A 122 8.90 10.82 4.56
CA ARG A 122 10.30 10.88 4.14
C ARG A 122 10.45 10.25 2.77
N LEU A 123 11.22 10.88 1.89
CA LEU A 123 11.64 10.26 0.64
C LEU A 123 12.63 9.12 0.93
N GLN A 124 12.69 8.14 0.03
CA GLN A 124 13.65 7.06 0.10
C GLN A 124 14.55 7.10 -1.14
N ILE A 125 15.85 6.91 -0.92
CA ILE A 125 16.83 6.80 -2.01
C ILE A 125 16.41 5.62 -2.91
N GLY A 126 16.25 5.89 -4.21
CA GLY A 126 15.81 4.91 -5.22
C GLY A 126 14.30 4.80 -5.45
N SER A 127 13.46 5.62 -4.79
CA SER A 127 12.02 5.66 -5.07
C SER A 127 11.43 7.06 -4.87
N SER A 128 10.69 7.55 -5.86
CA SER A 128 9.97 8.83 -5.79
C SER A 128 8.75 8.79 -4.86
N SER A 129 8.44 7.63 -4.26
CA SER A 129 7.31 7.49 -3.34
C SER A 129 7.72 7.72 -1.88
N PRO A 130 7.10 8.69 -1.18
CA PRO A 130 7.40 8.94 0.22
C PRO A 130 6.95 7.78 1.11
N LYS A 131 7.77 7.42 2.11
CA LYS A 131 7.41 6.52 3.20
C LYS A 131 6.84 7.31 4.38
N LEU A 132 5.83 6.75 5.04
CA LEU A 132 5.31 7.22 6.31
C LEU A 132 6.20 6.68 7.43
N VAL A 133 6.71 7.57 8.27
CA VAL A 133 7.55 7.21 9.40
C VAL A 133 7.06 7.84 10.69
N ALA A 134 7.23 7.12 11.79
CA ALA A 134 7.18 7.66 13.15
C ALA A 134 8.62 7.91 13.59
N VAL A 135 8.96 9.16 13.87
CA VAL A 135 10.24 9.55 14.46
C VAL A 135 10.06 9.53 15.97
N THR A 136 10.80 8.65 16.65
CA THR A 136 10.78 8.51 18.11
C THR A 136 12.20 8.73 18.66
N PRO A 137 12.37 8.93 19.99
CA PRO A 137 13.71 9.05 20.60
C PRO A 137 14.60 7.83 20.32
N GLY A 138 14.00 6.64 20.21
CA GLY A 138 14.67 5.39 19.83
C GLY A 138 14.89 5.21 18.31
N GLY A 139 14.77 6.28 17.53
CA GLY A 139 15.02 6.30 16.09
C GLY A 139 13.77 6.36 15.22
N THR A 140 13.96 6.23 13.90
CA THR A 140 12.86 6.33 12.92
C THR A 140 12.26 4.94 12.63
N LYS A 141 10.95 4.77 12.85
CA LYS A 141 10.20 3.54 12.53
C LYS A 141 9.33 3.75 11.30
N VAL A 142 9.38 2.83 10.34
CA VAL A 142 8.63 2.93 9.08
C VAL A 142 7.25 2.31 9.26
N LEU A 143 6.18 3.12 9.16
CA LEU A 143 4.80 2.65 9.31
C LEU A 143 4.27 2.07 8.00
N LYS A 144 4.58 2.75 6.88
CA LYS A 144 4.23 2.31 5.54
C LYS A 144 5.25 2.84 4.54
N ARG A 145 5.60 2.02 3.56
CA ARG A 145 6.29 2.49 2.36
C ARG A 145 5.23 2.85 1.33
N GLY A 146 5.21 4.10 0.89
CA GLY A 146 4.32 4.52 -0.18
C GLY A 146 4.65 3.78 -1.47
N ASN A 147 3.63 3.54 -2.28
CA ASN A 147 3.77 2.92 -3.58
C ASN A 147 2.82 3.63 -4.56
N PRO A 148 3.28 4.00 -5.76
CA PRO A 148 2.44 4.78 -6.67
C PRO A 148 1.28 3.96 -7.23
N PHE A 149 1.39 2.63 -7.24
CA PHE A 149 0.40 1.71 -7.79
C PHE A 149 -0.63 1.24 -6.78
N ASP A 150 -0.41 1.46 -5.48
CA ASP A 150 -1.40 1.12 -4.46
C ASP A 150 -2.23 2.32 -3.99
N GLY A 151 -1.81 3.56 -4.27
CA GLY A 151 -2.44 4.80 -3.79
C GLY A 151 -1.55 5.59 -2.82
N GLY A 152 -0.40 5.04 -2.45
CA GLY A 152 0.62 5.75 -1.68
C GLY A 152 0.29 5.88 -0.19
N VAL A 153 0.80 6.94 0.43
CA VAL A 153 0.56 7.25 1.85
C VAL A 153 -0.63 8.21 2.04
N GLY A 154 -0.95 9.04 1.05
CA GLY A 154 -1.98 10.09 1.16
C GLY A 154 -1.66 11.13 2.24
N GLY A 155 -2.70 11.70 2.85
CA GLY A 155 -2.62 12.66 3.96
C GLY A 155 -2.58 12.02 5.36
N VAL A 156 -2.23 10.74 5.46
CA VAL A 156 -2.28 9.99 6.74
C VAL A 156 -1.28 10.55 7.76
N ASP A 157 -0.17 11.14 7.32
CA ASP A 157 0.75 11.86 8.20
C ASP A 157 0.10 13.05 8.90
N ALA A 158 -0.72 13.83 8.18
CA ALA A 158 -1.45 14.97 8.74
C ALA A 158 -2.51 14.51 9.75
N VAL A 159 -3.25 13.45 9.43
CA VAL A 159 -4.25 12.85 10.33
C VAL A 159 -3.59 12.35 11.63
N LEU A 160 -2.48 11.59 11.53
CA LEU A 160 -1.77 11.09 12.71
C LEU A 160 -1.15 12.21 13.54
N THR A 161 -0.65 13.27 12.88
CA THR A 161 -0.10 14.45 13.58
C THR A 161 -1.20 15.22 14.32
N ALA A 162 -2.37 15.41 13.72
CA ALA A 162 -3.51 16.06 14.37
C ALA A 162 -3.98 15.28 15.62
N ILE A 163 -4.03 13.94 15.51
CA ILE A 163 -4.37 13.05 16.62
C ILE A 163 -3.34 13.12 17.74
N ALA A 164 -2.05 13.14 17.40
CA ALA A 164 -0.97 13.28 18.39
C ALA A 164 -1.02 14.62 19.14
N GLN A 165 -1.52 15.67 18.49
CA GLN A 165 -1.71 17.00 19.08
C GLN A 165 -3.04 17.17 19.83
N GLY A 166 -3.88 16.13 19.91
CA GLY A 166 -5.18 16.19 20.58
C GLY A 166 -6.19 17.10 19.89
N ARG A 167 -6.00 17.45 18.61
CA ARG A 167 -6.95 18.26 17.84
C ARG A 167 -8.13 17.40 17.35
N PRO A 168 -9.39 17.87 17.47
CA PRO A 168 -10.53 17.18 16.88
C PRO A 168 -10.40 17.14 15.34
N GLU A 169 -10.88 16.04 14.78
CA GLU A 169 -10.72 15.61 13.38
C GLU A 169 -11.02 16.71 12.35
N ILE A 170 -10.09 16.94 11.42
CA ILE A 170 -10.40 17.58 10.14
C ILE A 170 -11.22 16.55 9.36
N ARG A 171 -12.55 16.62 9.51
CA ARG A 171 -13.49 16.10 8.53
C ARG A 171 -13.35 16.97 7.28
N ASP A 172 -13.35 16.33 6.11
CA ASP A 172 -13.26 16.90 4.76
C ASP A 172 -11.84 16.96 4.17
N ILE A 173 -11.42 15.84 3.59
CA ILE A 173 -10.72 15.87 2.31
C ILE A 173 -11.34 14.77 1.45
N THR A 174 -12.32 15.16 0.63
CA THR A 174 -12.95 14.36 -0.43
C THR A 174 -11.94 14.05 -1.53
#